data_AF-A0A9P6GZM2-F1
#
_entry.id   AF-A0A9P6GZM2-F1
#
_cell.length_a   1.000
_cell.length_b   1.000
_cell.length_c   1.000
_cell.angle_alpha   90.00
_cell.angle_beta   90.00
_cell.angle_gamma   90.00
#
_symmetry.space_group_name_H-M   'P 1'
#
loop_
_entity.id
_entity.type
_entity.pdbx_description
1 polymer ?
#
loop_
_entity_poly.entity_id
_entity_poly.type
_entity_poly.pdbx_seq_one_letter_code
_entity_poly.pdbx_strand_id
1 'polypeptide(L)'
;MASQCDRKLSHDYMRRHNEALRCIHLQLCLNYRLTKSKKIRNHSLQECVSNDLAEIRIDTRIPTGIKVKYNKPDIFILVKLRKEILFVEVGITSFDHLRAVEYKKKDKYDLLVNH
;
A
#
# COMPACT_ATOMS: atom_id res chain seq x y z
N MET A 1 2.80 -7.36 34.29
CA MET A 1 2.45 -6.32 33.31
C MET A 1 3.76 -5.84 32.69
N ALA A 2 4.06 -6.27 31.47
CA ALA A 2 5.32 -5.92 30.82
C ALA A 2 5.17 -4.58 30.10
N SER A 3 5.78 -3.53 30.64
CA SER A 3 6.02 -2.27 29.95
C SER A 3 7.05 -2.50 28.84
N GLN A 4 6.62 -2.94 27.66
CA GLN A 4 7.50 -2.97 26.50
C GLN A 4 7.63 -1.55 25.97
N CYS A 5 8.84 -0.98 26.05
CA CYS A 5 9.20 0.31 25.50
C CYS A 5 8.63 0.48 24.08
N ASP A 6 7.83 1.54 23.87
CA ASP A 6 7.13 1.87 22.61
C ASP A 6 8.02 1.76 21.35
N ARG A 7 9.32 1.96 21.52
CA ARG A 7 10.34 1.86 20.47
C ARG A 7 10.46 0.45 19.87
N LYS A 8 10.32 -0.62 20.68
CA LYS A 8 10.37 -2.01 20.19
C LYS A 8 9.08 -2.38 19.45
N LEU A 9 7.93 -1.97 19.98
CA LEU A 9 6.62 -2.17 19.36
C LEU A 9 6.52 -1.48 17.98
N SER A 10 7.03 -0.24 17.88
CA SER A 10 7.09 0.49 16.60
C SER A 10 7.98 -0.20 15.57
N HIS A 11 9.11 -0.77 16.00
CA HIS A 11 10.02 -1.49 15.12
C HIS A 11 9.39 -2.79 14.58
N ASP A 12 8.77 -3.57 15.46
CA ASP A 12 8.11 -4.82 15.08
C ASP A 12 6.86 -4.60 14.22
N TYR A 13 6.16 -3.49 14.42
CA TYR A 13 5.07 -3.08 13.54
C TYR A 13 5.60 -2.74 12.13
N MET A 14 6.61 -1.86 12.02
CA MET A 14 7.18 -1.45 10.73
C MET A 14 7.78 -2.62 9.96
N ARG A 15 8.46 -3.54 10.64
CA ARG A 15 8.98 -4.75 10.01
C ARG A 15 7.87 -5.59 9.38
N ARG A 16 6.80 -5.89 10.15
CA ARG A 16 5.64 -6.68 9.65
C ARG A 16 4.90 -5.96 8.53
N HIS A 17 4.74 -4.65 8.65
CA HIS A 17 4.12 -3.81 7.62
C HIS A 17 4.89 -3.91 6.30
N ASN A 18 6.21 -3.71 6.35
CA ASN A 18 7.05 -3.74 5.15
C ASN A 18 7.11 -5.14 4.53
N GLU A 19 7.07 -6.19 5.34
CA GLU A 19 6.99 -7.57 4.85
C GLU A 19 5.67 -7.85 4.12
N ALA A 20 4.54 -7.45 4.72
CA ALA A 20 3.23 -7.54 4.07
C ALA A 20 3.18 -6.71 2.77
N LEU A 21 3.67 -5.47 2.80
CA LEU A 21 3.75 -4.57 1.65
C LEU A 21 4.59 -5.19 0.52
N ARG A 22 5.73 -5.82 0.85
CA ARG A 22 6.59 -6.52 -0.12
C ARG A 22 5.89 -7.70 -0.79
N CYS A 23 5.12 -8.48 -0.03
CA CYS A 23 4.32 -9.58 -0.57
C CYS A 23 3.21 -9.08 -1.50
N ILE A 24 2.50 -8.02 -1.10
CA ILE A 24 1.43 -7.42 -1.91
C ILE A 24 2.03 -6.83 -3.19
N HIS A 25 3.12 -6.06 -3.09
CA HIS A 25 3.81 -5.49 -4.24
C HIS A 25 4.24 -6.57 -5.24
N LEU A 26 4.83 -7.68 -4.77
CA LEU A 26 5.19 -8.81 -5.63
C LEU A 26 3.97 -9.36 -6.39
N GLN A 27 2.87 -9.58 -5.68
CA GLN A 27 1.66 -10.14 -6.27
C GLN A 27 1.07 -9.21 -7.33
N LEU A 28 1.03 -7.91 -7.06
CA LEU A 28 0.58 -6.91 -8.04
C LEU A 28 1.50 -6.89 -9.26
N CYS A 29 2.83 -6.91 -9.08
CA CYS A 29 3.78 -6.97 -10.18
C CYS A 29 3.59 -8.22 -11.06
N LEU A 30 3.24 -9.36 -10.47
CA LEU A 30 2.91 -10.58 -11.22
C LEU A 30 1.61 -10.42 -12.02
N ASN A 31 0.56 -9.90 -11.38
CA ASN A 31 -0.76 -9.72 -11.99
C ASN A 31 -0.72 -8.80 -13.21
N TYR A 32 0.07 -7.72 -13.15
CA TYR A 32 0.24 -6.77 -14.24
C TYR A 32 1.42 -7.09 -15.17
N ARG A 33 2.02 -8.28 -15.04
CA ARG A 33 3.13 -8.75 -15.90
C ARG A 33 4.35 -7.82 -15.89
N LEU A 34 4.62 -7.17 -14.75
CA LEU A 34 5.79 -6.32 -14.50
C LEU A 34 7.01 -7.14 -14.09
N THR A 35 6.79 -8.31 -13.50
CA THR A 35 7.84 -9.30 -13.21
C THR A 35 7.35 -10.71 -13.54
N LYS A 36 8.30 -11.62 -13.80
CA LYS A 36 8.05 -13.05 -13.99
C LYS A 36 8.43 -13.87 -12.75
N SER A 37 9.26 -13.33 -11.87
CA SER A 37 9.75 -14.04 -10.69
C SER A 37 8.71 -14.02 -9.58
N LYS A 38 8.39 -15.19 -9.02
CA LYS A 38 7.53 -15.32 -7.82
C LYS A 38 8.35 -15.39 -6.51
N LYS A 39 9.68 -15.26 -6.59
CA LYS A 39 10.56 -15.45 -5.44
C LYS A 39 10.62 -14.18 -4.57
N ILE A 40 9.91 -14.20 -3.44
CA ILE A 40 9.88 -13.08 -2.48
C ILE A 40 11.28 -12.67 -2.01
N ARG A 41 12.19 -13.64 -1.79
CA ARG A 41 13.56 -13.39 -1.30
C ARG A 41 14.31 -12.37 -2.18
N ASN A 42 14.07 -12.39 -3.48
CA ASN A 42 14.79 -11.58 -4.47
C ASN A 42 13.97 -10.35 -4.92
N HIS A 43 12.74 -10.20 -4.43
CA HIS A 43 11.86 -9.10 -4.83
C HIS A 43 12.22 -7.82 -4.07
N SER A 44 12.46 -6.71 -4.76
CA SER A 44 12.66 -5.41 -4.12
C SER A 44 11.36 -4.60 -4.15
N LEU A 45 11.14 -3.80 -3.10
CA LEU A 45 10.13 -2.75 -3.11
C LEU A 45 10.69 -1.59 -3.92
N GLN A 46 10.37 -1.58 -5.22
CA GLN A 46 10.70 -0.46 -6.10
C GLN A 46 9.67 0.65 -5.91
N GLU A 47 10.13 1.89 -5.84
CA GLU A 47 9.24 3.06 -5.68
C GLU A 47 8.25 3.18 -6.84
N CYS A 48 8.69 2.90 -8.06
CA CYS A 48 7.85 2.90 -9.25
C CYS A 48 8.29 1.79 -10.21
N VAL A 49 7.32 1.04 -10.72
CA VAL A 49 7.52 0.01 -11.75
C VAL A 49 6.36 0.09 -12.74
N SER A 50 6.65 0.09 -14.05
CA SER A 50 5.61 0.27 -15.06
C SER A 50 5.89 -0.49 -16.36
N ASN A 51 4.81 -0.77 -17.08
CA ASN A 51 4.80 -1.31 -18.44
C ASN A 51 3.58 -0.75 -19.20
N ASP A 52 3.22 -1.31 -20.35
CA ASP A 52 2.08 -0.83 -21.15
C ASP A 52 0.72 -1.05 -20.48
N LEU A 53 0.61 -1.99 -19.55
CA LEU A 53 -0.64 -2.35 -18.89
C LEU A 53 -0.90 -1.50 -17.65
N ALA A 54 0.12 -1.29 -16.83
CA ALA A 54 -0.02 -0.62 -15.56
C ALA A 54 1.26 0.08 -15.09
N GLU A 55 1.08 0.98 -14.14
CA GLU A 55 2.12 1.59 -13.34
C GLU A 55 1.80 1.38 -11.86
N ILE A 56 2.72 0.79 -11.12
CA ILE A 56 2.62 0.59 -9.67
C ILE A 56 3.63 1.51 -9.01
N ARG A 57 3.16 2.31 -8.06
CA ARG A 57 4.00 3.16 -7.21
C ARG A 57 3.81 2.81 -5.74
N ILE A 58 4.88 2.86 -4.98
CA ILE A 58 4.90 2.64 -3.54
C ILE A 58 5.18 3.97 -2.86
N ASP A 59 4.51 4.24 -1.75
CA ASP A 59 4.81 5.39 -0.89
C ASP A 59 4.94 6.72 -1.66
N THR A 60 4.11 6.92 -2.69
CA THR A 60 4.19 8.09 -3.56
C THR A 60 2.97 8.98 -3.35
N ARG A 61 3.20 10.30 -3.29
CA ARG A 61 2.10 11.27 -3.22
C ARG A 61 1.43 11.39 -4.58
N ILE A 62 0.10 11.40 -4.55
CA ILE A 62 -0.74 11.62 -5.73
C ILE A 62 -0.88 13.12 -5.94
N PRO A 63 -0.52 13.63 -7.14
CA PRO A 63 -0.80 15.00 -7.50
C PRO A 63 -2.32 15.16 -7.64
N THR A 64 -2.88 16.07 -6.87
CA THR A 64 -4.32 16.39 -6.88
C THR A 64 -4.47 17.88 -7.14
N GLY A 65 -5.49 18.28 -7.91
CA GLY A 65 -5.77 19.68 -8.20
C GLY A 65 -6.28 20.47 -6.99
N ILE A 66 -6.71 19.77 -5.95
CA ILE A 66 -7.13 20.31 -4.66
C ILE A 66 -6.18 19.83 -3.56
N LYS A 67 -6.02 20.61 -2.49
CA LYS A 67 -5.19 20.19 -1.35
C LYS A 67 -5.91 19.14 -0.52
N VAL A 68 -5.57 17.87 -0.71
CA VAL A 68 -6.10 16.76 0.10
C VAL A 68 -5.14 16.42 1.23
N LYS A 69 -5.68 16.21 2.44
CA LYS A 69 -4.89 15.87 3.64
C LYS A 69 -4.20 14.50 3.51
N TYR A 70 -4.89 13.54 2.91
CA TYR A 70 -4.41 12.17 2.72
C TYR A 70 -4.32 11.90 1.21
N ASN A 71 -3.10 11.94 0.67
CA ASN A 71 -2.84 11.72 -0.76
C ASN A 71 -1.63 10.81 -1.01
N LYS A 72 -1.18 10.06 -0.01
CA LYS A 72 -0.01 9.19 -0.08
C LYS A 72 -0.40 7.77 0.36
N PRO A 73 -0.99 6.95 -0.53
CA PRO A 73 -1.28 5.56 -0.21
C PRO A 73 -0.01 4.72 -0.10
N ASP A 74 -0.10 3.58 0.57
CA ASP A 74 1.00 2.61 0.63
C ASP A 74 1.35 2.10 -0.78
N ILE A 75 0.31 1.80 -1.59
CA ILE A 75 0.45 1.45 -3.01
C ILE A 75 -0.57 2.21 -3.85
N PHE A 76 -0.10 2.73 -4.97
CA PHE A 76 -0.86 3.34 -6.05
C PHE A 76 -0.73 2.47 -7.30
N ILE A 77 -1.83 2.19 -7.99
CA ILE A 77 -1.82 1.48 -9.28
C ILE A 77 -2.61 2.28 -10.30
N LEU A 78 -1.98 2.64 -11.42
CA LEU A 78 -2.65 3.17 -12.60
C LEU A 78 -2.80 2.06 -13.63
N VAL A 79 -4.04 1.65 -13.90
CA VAL A 79 -4.38 0.73 -14.99
C VAL A 79 -4.52 1.52 -16.28
N LYS A 80 -3.48 1.51 -17.13
CA LYS A 80 -3.34 2.44 -18.28
C LYS A 80 -4.47 2.29 -19.30
N LEU A 81 -4.90 1.05 -19.57
CA LEU A 81 -5.96 0.78 -20.55
C LEU A 81 -7.32 1.32 -20.12
N ARG A 82 -7.64 1.22 -18.83
CA ARG A 82 -8.95 1.64 -18.29
C ARG A 82 -8.94 3.06 -17.75
N LYS A 83 -7.75 3.64 -17.59
CA LYS A 83 -7.53 4.91 -16.87
C LYS A 83 -8.10 4.88 -15.45
N GLU A 84 -8.08 3.69 -14.84
CA GLU A 84 -8.52 3.46 -13.46
C GLU A 84 -7.33 3.56 -12.52
N ILE A 85 -7.57 4.13 -11.35
CA ILE A 85 -6.60 4.21 -10.27
C ILE A 85 -7.08 3.35 -9.10
N LEU A 86 -6.20 2.50 -8.59
CA LEU A 86 -6.45 1.70 -7.38
C LEU A 86 -5.47 2.12 -6.27
N PHE A 87 -6.02 2.37 -5.09
CA PHE A 87 -5.24 2.56 -3.87
C PHE A 87 -5.27 1.30 -3.02
N VAL A 88 -4.11 0.92 -2.49
CA VAL A 88 -3.98 -0.18 -1.54
C VAL A 88 -3.33 0.35 -0.27
N GLU A 89 -3.90 -0.06 0.85
CA GLU A 89 -3.51 0.33 2.20
C GLU A 89 -3.29 -0.92 3.05
N VAL A 90 -2.16 -0.98 3.74
CA VAL A 90 -1.74 -2.13 4.54
C VAL A 90 -1.83 -1.77 6.02
N GLY A 91 -2.53 -2.59 6.80
CA GLY A 91 -2.69 -2.39 8.24
C GLY A 91 -2.38 -3.66 9.00
N ILE A 92 -1.47 -3.60 9.98
CA ILE A 92 -1.20 -4.73 10.87
C ILE A 92 -1.95 -4.49 12.18
N THR A 93 -3.03 -5.23 12.41
CA THR A 93 -3.89 -5.02 13.58
C THR A 93 -4.33 -6.36 14.19
N SER A 94 -4.78 -6.33 15.44
CA SER A 94 -5.44 -7.48 16.06
C SER A 94 -6.82 -7.70 15.44
N PHE A 95 -7.30 -8.93 15.51
CA PHE A 95 -8.62 -9.30 14.98
C PHE A 95 -9.75 -8.44 15.58
N ASP A 96 -9.69 -8.18 16.89
CA ASP A 96 -10.68 -7.38 17.63
C ASP A 96 -10.84 -5.95 17.10
N HIS A 97 -9.80 -5.38 16.50
CA HIS A 97 -9.78 -4.01 15.99
C HIS A 97 -9.90 -3.94 14.46
N LEU A 98 -10.06 -5.07 13.78
CA LEU A 98 -9.97 -5.16 12.32
C LEU A 98 -10.97 -4.22 11.63
N ARG A 99 -12.26 -4.30 11.99
CA ARG A 99 -13.32 -3.46 11.39
C ARG A 99 -13.09 -1.98 11.65
N ALA A 100 -12.69 -1.61 12.86
CA ALA A 100 -12.45 -0.22 13.22
C ALA A 100 -11.25 0.38 12.46
N VAL A 101 -10.19 -0.39 12.27
CA VAL A 101 -9.01 0.03 11.49
C VAL A 101 -9.34 0.13 10.00
N GLU A 102 -10.08 -0.83 9.46
CA GLU A 102 -10.53 -0.81 8.06
C GLU A 102 -11.40 0.43 7.78
N TYR A 103 -12.40 0.68 8.61
CA TYR A 103 -13.29 1.85 8.47
C TYR A 103 -12.48 3.16 8.48
N LYS A 104 -11.59 3.33 9.47
CA LYS A 104 -10.73 4.52 9.57
C LYS A 104 -9.79 4.67 8.37
N LYS A 105 -9.36 3.59 7.73
CA LYS A 105 -8.53 3.64 6.52
C LYS A 105 -9.36 4.03 5.29
N LYS A 106 -10.58 3.50 5.15
CA LYS A 106 -11.50 3.86 4.06
C LYS A 106 -11.90 5.34 4.12
N ASP A 107 -12.30 5.80 5.30
CA ASP A 107 -12.73 7.18 5.54
C ASP A 107 -11.67 8.22 5.13
N LYS A 108 -10.38 7.92 5.32
CA LYS A 108 -9.28 8.81 4.90
C LYS A 108 -9.27 9.13 3.40
N TYR A 109 -9.73 8.19 2.58
CA TYR A 109 -9.68 8.29 1.12
C TYR A 109 -11.04 8.55 0.50
N ASP A 110 -12.09 8.72 1.30
CA ASP A 110 -13.45 8.93 0.81
C ASP A 110 -13.55 10.19 -0.09
N LEU A 111 -12.80 11.23 0.27
CA LEU A 111 -12.67 12.46 -0.53
C LEU A 111 -12.03 12.26 -1.91
N LEU A 112 -11.27 11.19 -2.13
CA LEU A 112 -10.68 10.86 -3.43
C LEU A 112 -11.59 9.96 -4.30
N VAL A 113 -12.60 9.32 -3.70
CA VAL A 113 -13.49 8.38 -4.38
C VAL A 113 -14.76 9.06 -4.92
N ASN A 114 -15.26 10.07 -4.21
CA ASN A 114 -16.59 10.65 -4.45
C ASN A 114 -16.60 11.93 -5.32
N HIS A 115 -15.68 12.06 -6.29
CA HIS A 115 -15.62 13.21 -7.22
C HIS A 115 -15.46 12.79 -8.67
#